data_AF-A0A7V2AL84-F1
#
_entry.id   AF-A0A7V2AL84-F1
#
_cell.length_a   1.000
_cell.length_b   1.000
_cell.length_c   1.000
_cell.angle_alpha   90.00
_cell.angle_beta   90.00
_cell.angle_gamma   90.00
#
_symmetry.space_group_name_H-M   'P 1'
#
loop_
_entity.id
_entity.type
_entity.pdbx_description
1 polymer ?
#
loop_
_entity_poly.entity_id
_entity_poly.type
_entity_poly.pdbx_seq_one_letter_code
_entity_poly.pdbx_strand_id
1 'polypeptide(L)'
;LINLDDTALYTLAYGRSGTLWQSLKSNADYQDARDYLADVLARADYAPPFEFFSHILAVLGGRRAILRRLGPEATDPIDEFLNLALDFERSHTPSLQGFLHWLQAGDTVIKRDLEIDRQEVRVLTVHGSKGLQANIVFLPDTCSEPDKGKEDRILWSQRAPLWQPVKRDSPEICKNLRDKNRKRTEQEYRRLLYVAMTRSCDRLYVCGYETTRGRSENCWYNLVDQAFDLVQAEDVPIAGFEPTGRRISTEQTAETEDKQAGQGHTLIAAPPPDWAHLAPPPEPDPAQPLTPSRPTEDEPTVRSPLAGDDDGERFKRGTLIHRLLESLPLVPPENRLIATQAFLARPVHGLSSGHQAEIANETLAVLDDPGFAPLFGPDSQAEVSISGRIGQRIVSARIDRLLIAEKTVTIVDYKTNRPAPMDVAQVSPAYLIQMAVYRALLAQIYPDHAIDCVLAWTDGPRLMALPGDMLDNHLPAPP
;
A
#
# COMPACT_ATOMS: atom_id res chain seq x y z
N LEU A 1 -17.76 19.94 0.72
CA LEU A 1 -17.92 18.86 -0.27
C LEU A 1 -18.80 19.32 -1.42
N ILE A 2 -20.06 19.68 -1.17
CA ILE A 2 -21.05 20.00 -2.23
C ILE A 2 -21.29 21.52 -2.38
N ASN A 3 -20.63 22.36 -1.55
CA ASN A 3 -20.66 23.82 -1.60
C ASN A 3 -22.06 24.48 -1.59
N LEU A 4 -23.05 23.85 -0.97
CA LEU A 4 -24.34 24.49 -0.67
C LEU A 4 -24.23 25.26 0.65
N ASP A 5 -24.67 26.52 0.65
CA ASP A 5 -24.79 27.34 1.86
C ASP A 5 -26.16 27.15 2.53
N ASP A 6 -26.35 27.79 3.69
CA ASP A 6 -27.57 27.64 4.48
C ASP A 6 -28.79 28.19 3.73
N THR A 7 -28.63 29.24 2.92
CA THR A 7 -29.69 29.82 2.10
C THR A 7 -30.13 28.84 1.01
N ALA A 8 -29.18 28.25 0.28
CA ALA A 8 -29.46 27.25 -0.75
C ALA A 8 -30.14 26.01 -0.16
N LEU A 9 -29.65 25.53 0.98
CA LEU A 9 -30.27 24.41 1.69
C LEU A 9 -31.69 24.76 2.14
N TYR A 10 -31.94 25.96 2.65
CA TYR A 10 -33.28 26.41 3.01
C TYR A 10 -34.20 26.45 1.79
N THR A 11 -33.77 27.04 0.67
CA THR A 11 -34.55 27.09 -0.58
C THR A 11 -34.92 25.70 -1.10
N LEU A 12 -34.00 24.74 -1.03
CA LEU A 12 -34.25 23.36 -1.44
C LEU A 12 -35.12 22.57 -0.44
N ALA A 13 -35.08 22.94 0.84
CA ALA A 13 -35.75 22.22 1.91
C ALA A 13 -37.15 22.72 2.23
N TYR A 14 -37.34 24.03 2.18
CA TYR A 14 -38.56 24.69 2.61
C TYR A 14 -39.69 24.47 1.59
N GLY A 15 -40.87 24.03 2.07
CA GLY A 15 -42.05 23.80 1.22
C GLY A 15 -41.96 22.60 0.26
N ARG A 16 -40.95 21.73 0.39
CA ARG A 16 -40.81 20.54 -0.50
C ARG A 16 -41.87 19.47 -0.22
N SER A 17 -42.35 18.82 -1.27
CA SER A 17 -43.33 17.71 -1.20
C SER A 17 -42.70 16.31 -1.21
N GLY A 18 -41.37 16.21 -1.42
CA GLY A 18 -40.64 14.94 -1.54
C GLY A 18 -39.32 14.93 -0.75
N THR A 19 -38.42 14.02 -1.14
CA THR A 19 -37.08 13.96 -0.51
C THR A 19 -36.23 15.16 -0.92
N LEU A 20 -35.23 15.51 -0.10
CA LEU A 20 -34.29 16.59 -0.44
C LEU A 20 -33.56 16.31 -1.77
N TRP A 21 -33.28 15.04 -2.06
CA TRP A 21 -32.67 14.63 -3.33
C TRP A 21 -33.58 14.89 -4.54
N GLN A 22 -34.88 14.63 -4.43
CA GLN A 22 -35.83 14.94 -5.51
C GLN A 22 -35.95 16.46 -5.73
N SER A 23 -35.96 17.24 -4.64
CA SER A 23 -35.95 18.70 -4.71
C SER A 23 -34.71 19.22 -5.44
N LEU A 24 -33.53 18.70 -5.08
CA LEU A 24 -32.26 19.04 -5.73
C LEU A 24 -32.26 18.66 -7.22
N LYS A 25 -32.75 17.47 -7.58
CA LYS A 25 -32.84 17.04 -8.99
C LYS A 25 -33.73 17.93 -9.85
N SER A 26 -34.79 18.48 -9.26
CA SER A 26 -35.80 19.29 -9.95
C SER A 26 -35.39 20.75 -10.09
N ASN A 27 -34.36 21.20 -9.36
CA ASN A 27 -33.90 22.58 -9.37
C ASN A 27 -32.65 22.74 -10.25
N ALA A 28 -32.78 23.50 -11.33
CA ALA A 28 -31.72 23.71 -12.31
C ALA A 28 -30.58 24.63 -11.82
N ASP A 29 -30.77 25.38 -10.73
CA ASP A 29 -29.76 26.30 -10.21
C ASP A 29 -28.62 25.58 -9.47
N TYR A 30 -28.81 24.30 -9.13
CA TYR A 30 -27.87 23.49 -8.35
C TYR A 30 -27.33 22.28 -9.13
N GLN A 31 -27.10 22.45 -10.43
CA GLN A 31 -26.61 21.40 -11.33
C GLN A 31 -25.31 20.76 -10.83
N ASP A 32 -24.31 21.55 -10.44
CA ASP A 32 -23.02 21.03 -9.98
C ASP A 32 -23.17 20.09 -8.77
N ALA A 33 -24.01 20.48 -7.81
CA ALA A 33 -24.29 19.68 -6.61
C ALA A 33 -25.05 18.38 -6.95
N ARG A 34 -25.99 18.47 -7.90
CA ARG A 34 -26.75 17.32 -8.40
C ARG A 34 -25.84 16.34 -9.12
N ASP A 35 -24.99 16.83 -10.02
CA ASP A 35 -24.14 16.01 -10.87
C ASP A 35 -23.03 15.33 -10.04
N TYR A 36 -22.45 16.05 -9.07
CA TYR A 36 -21.54 15.46 -8.07
C TYR A 36 -22.18 14.30 -7.32
N LEU A 37 -23.39 14.49 -6.77
CA LEU A 37 -24.06 13.45 -6.00
C LEU A 37 -24.55 12.30 -6.88
N ALA A 38 -24.94 12.57 -8.13
CA ALA A 38 -25.37 11.54 -9.07
C ALA A 38 -24.21 10.61 -9.43
N ASP A 39 -23.01 11.17 -9.67
CA ASP A 39 -21.80 10.40 -9.95
C ASP A 39 -21.41 9.51 -8.74
N VAL A 40 -21.42 10.09 -7.54
CA VAL A 40 -21.17 9.32 -6.30
C VAL A 40 -22.19 8.19 -6.13
N LEU A 41 -23.49 8.46 -6.31
CA LEU A 41 -24.53 7.44 -6.16
C LEU A 41 -24.42 6.34 -7.22
N ALA A 42 -24.03 6.65 -8.45
CA ALA A 42 -23.86 5.66 -9.52
C ALA A 42 -22.77 4.63 -9.20
N ARG A 43 -21.75 5.00 -8.41
CA ARG A 43 -20.67 4.10 -7.99
C ARG A 43 -21.03 3.25 -6.76
N ALA A 44 -22.02 3.67 -5.97
CA ALA A 44 -22.33 3.05 -4.68
C ALA A 44 -22.73 1.57 -4.79
N ASP A 45 -23.35 1.17 -5.89
CA ASP A 45 -23.84 -0.20 -6.09
C ASP A 45 -22.74 -1.18 -6.53
N TYR A 46 -21.57 -0.68 -6.97
CA TYR A 46 -20.54 -1.50 -7.61
C TYR A 46 -19.18 -1.42 -6.93
N ALA A 47 -18.91 -0.36 -6.15
CA ALA A 47 -17.62 -0.14 -5.52
C ALA A 47 -17.59 -0.72 -4.08
N PRO A 48 -16.53 -1.46 -3.70
CA PRO A 48 -16.22 -1.76 -2.31
C PRO A 48 -16.09 -0.47 -1.46
N PRO A 49 -16.41 -0.50 -0.15
CA PRO A 49 -16.35 0.67 0.74
C PRO A 49 -15.09 1.54 0.66
N PHE A 50 -13.90 0.96 0.74
CA PHE A 50 -12.64 1.70 0.65
C PHE A 50 -12.46 2.35 -0.72
N GLU A 51 -12.72 1.62 -1.80
CA GLU A 51 -12.64 2.18 -3.16
C GLU A 51 -13.65 3.31 -3.37
N PHE A 52 -14.85 3.16 -2.81
CA PHE A 52 -15.90 4.16 -2.84
C PHE A 52 -15.48 5.46 -2.14
N PHE A 53 -15.05 5.38 -0.88
CA PHE A 53 -14.66 6.55 -0.10
C PHE A 53 -13.34 7.17 -0.54
N SER A 54 -12.37 6.35 -0.95
CA SER A 54 -11.09 6.85 -1.50
C SER A 54 -11.32 7.66 -2.78
N HIS A 55 -12.23 7.25 -3.66
CA HIS A 55 -12.58 8.03 -4.83
C HIS A 55 -13.20 9.39 -4.47
N ILE A 56 -14.13 9.43 -3.51
CA ILE A 56 -14.72 10.68 -3.01
C ILE A 56 -13.66 11.61 -2.43
N LEU A 57 -12.74 11.06 -1.63
CA LEU A 57 -11.73 11.84 -0.92
C LEU A 57 -10.58 12.30 -1.83
N ALA A 58 -10.12 11.45 -2.75
CA ALA A 58 -8.99 11.74 -3.63
C ALA A 58 -9.45 12.33 -4.96
N VAL A 59 -10.18 11.57 -5.78
CA VAL A 59 -10.53 11.93 -7.16
C VAL A 59 -11.49 13.13 -7.20
N LEU A 60 -12.53 13.10 -6.38
CA LEU A 60 -13.50 14.21 -6.29
C LEU A 60 -13.01 15.37 -5.40
N GLY A 61 -11.77 15.31 -4.90
CA GLY A 61 -11.16 16.37 -4.10
C GLY A 61 -11.75 16.54 -2.70
N GLY A 62 -12.46 15.52 -2.18
CA GLY A 62 -13.15 15.59 -0.90
C GLY A 62 -12.22 15.85 0.29
N ARG A 63 -11.02 15.24 0.30
CA ARG A 63 -10.00 15.44 1.34
C ARG A 63 -9.59 16.90 1.42
N ARG A 64 -9.27 17.52 0.28
CA ARG A 64 -8.93 18.96 0.20
C ARG A 64 -10.07 19.85 0.72
N ALA A 65 -11.32 19.53 0.36
CA ALA A 65 -12.48 20.29 0.82
C ALA A 65 -12.70 20.19 2.33
N ILE A 66 -12.50 19.01 2.92
CA ILE A 66 -12.62 18.80 4.37
C ILE A 66 -11.49 19.53 5.11
N LEU A 67 -10.24 19.35 4.68
CA LEU A 67 -9.07 20.00 5.30
C LEU A 67 -9.14 21.53 5.23
N ARG A 68 -9.65 22.10 4.12
CA ARG A 68 -9.85 23.56 4.02
C ARG A 68 -10.85 24.09 5.04
N ARG A 69 -11.87 23.29 5.41
CA ARG A 69 -12.94 23.71 6.32
C ARG A 69 -12.63 23.41 7.79
N LEU A 70 -12.06 22.25 8.07
CA LEU A 70 -11.84 21.74 9.43
C LEU A 70 -10.38 21.87 9.89
N GLY A 71 -9.45 22.17 8.98
CA GLY A 71 -8.02 22.24 9.27
C GLY A 71 -7.30 20.89 9.10
N PRO A 72 -5.96 20.89 9.33
CA PRO A 72 -5.11 19.71 9.16
C PRO A 72 -5.48 18.56 10.11
N GLU A 73 -6.09 18.87 11.24
CA GLU A 73 -6.55 17.93 12.26
C GLU A 73 -7.59 16.92 11.76
N ALA A 74 -8.26 17.21 10.65
CA ALA A 74 -9.18 16.26 10.02
C ALA A 74 -8.46 15.14 9.24
N THR A 75 -7.14 15.18 9.11
CA THR A 75 -6.36 14.14 8.41
C THR A 75 -6.44 12.81 9.15
N ASP A 76 -6.12 12.77 10.44
CA ASP A 76 -6.07 11.52 11.22
C ASP A 76 -7.43 10.78 11.21
N PRO A 77 -8.59 11.45 11.46
CA PRO A 77 -9.89 10.79 11.39
C PRO A 77 -10.25 10.29 9.98
N ILE A 78 -9.84 10.99 8.93
CA ILE A 78 -10.09 10.56 7.54
C ILE A 78 -9.30 9.30 7.24
N ASP A 79 -8.03 9.27 7.62
CA ASP A 79 -7.13 8.15 7.34
C ASP A 79 -7.55 6.92 8.17
N GLU A 80 -7.94 7.11 9.44
CA GLU A 80 -8.51 6.04 10.26
C GLU A 80 -9.84 5.51 9.71
N PHE A 81 -10.72 6.39 9.24
CA PHE A 81 -11.96 5.97 8.60
C PHE A 81 -11.71 5.11 7.34
N LEU A 82 -10.70 5.45 6.55
CA LEU A 82 -10.29 4.64 5.40
C LEU A 82 -9.67 3.30 5.81
N ASN A 83 -8.88 3.26 6.89
CA ASN A 83 -8.36 2.01 7.44
C ASN A 83 -9.49 1.09 7.92
N LEU A 84 -10.50 1.64 8.60
CA LEU A 84 -11.69 0.89 9.01
C LEU A 84 -12.45 0.31 7.81
N ALA A 85 -12.53 1.05 6.70
CA ALA A 85 -13.12 0.55 5.46
C ALA A 85 -12.32 -0.63 4.87
N LEU A 86 -10.98 -0.55 4.86
CA LEU A 86 -10.12 -1.66 4.42
C LEU A 86 -10.24 -2.89 5.33
N ASP A 87 -10.26 -2.70 6.64
CA ASP A 87 -10.34 -3.80 7.59
C ASP A 87 -11.70 -4.51 7.53
N PHE A 88 -12.77 -3.76 7.29
CA PHE A 88 -14.08 -4.34 7.00
C PHE A 88 -14.02 -5.24 5.75
N GLU A 89 -13.45 -4.76 4.65
CA GLU A 89 -13.33 -5.53 3.40
C GLU A 89 -12.45 -6.78 3.52
N ARG A 90 -11.45 -6.78 4.39
CA ARG A 90 -10.60 -7.96 4.66
C ARG A 90 -11.34 -9.06 5.42
N SER A 91 -12.31 -8.70 6.23
CA SER A 91 -12.97 -9.60 7.19
C SER A 91 -14.42 -9.95 6.83
N HIS A 92 -15.06 -9.17 5.97
CA HIS A 92 -16.46 -9.30 5.59
C HIS A 92 -16.62 -9.21 4.07
N THR A 93 -17.75 -9.71 3.56
CA THR A 93 -18.13 -9.49 2.15
C THR A 93 -18.29 -7.98 1.89
N PRO A 94 -17.60 -7.40 0.89
CA PRO A 94 -17.68 -5.97 0.61
C PRO A 94 -19.11 -5.51 0.31
N SER A 95 -19.60 -4.58 1.11
CA SER A 95 -20.93 -3.95 0.95
C SER A 95 -20.96 -2.63 1.70
N LEU A 96 -21.40 -1.54 1.06
CA LEU A 96 -21.56 -0.25 1.72
C LEU A 96 -22.57 -0.30 2.87
N GLN A 97 -23.69 -0.98 2.68
CA GLN A 97 -24.70 -1.13 3.73
C GLN A 97 -24.16 -1.96 4.90
N GLY A 98 -23.44 -3.05 4.60
CA GLY A 98 -22.78 -3.87 5.61
C GLY A 98 -21.75 -3.08 6.41
N PHE A 99 -20.92 -2.28 5.73
CA PHE A 99 -19.92 -1.42 6.35
C PHE A 99 -20.56 -0.37 7.28
N LEU A 100 -21.61 0.32 6.84
CA LEU A 100 -22.32 1.30 7.67
C LEU A 100 -22.93 0.67 8.91
N HIS A 101 -23.53 -0.52 8.77
CA HIS A 101 -24.07 -1.25 9.92
C HIS A 101 -22.96 -1.68 10.90
N TRP A 102 -21.87 -2.24 10.38
CA TRP A 102 -20.71 -2.65 11.17
C TRP A 102 -20.09 -1.48 11.92
N LEU A 103 -19.92 -0.33 11.25
CA LEU A 103 -19.37 0.88 11.85
C LEU A 103 -20.30 1.47 12.92
N GLN A 104 -21.61 1.44 12.72
CA GLN A 104 -22.59 1.90 13.72
C GLN A 104 -22.73 0.97 14.92
N ALA A 105 -22.56 -0.34 14.71
CA ALA A 105 -22.58 -1.35 15.77
C ALA A 105 -21.25 -1.41 16.54
N GLY A 106 -20.16 -0.99 15.92
CA GLY A 106 -18.86 -0.87 16.55
C GLY A 106 -18.78 0.36 17.45
N ASP A 107 -18.46 0.16 18.73
CA ASP A 107 -17.99 1.24 19.62
C ASP A 107 -16.51 1.55 19.32
N THR A 108 -16.20 1.94 18.08
CA THR A 108 -14.83 2.25 17.68
C THR A 108 -14.42 3.59 18.29
N VAL A 109 -13.69 3.53 19.41
CA VAL A 109 -13.07 4.70 20.02
C VAL A 109 -11.70 4.91 19.37
N ILE A 110 -11.65 5.86 18.43
CA ILE A 110 -10.39 6.29 17.81
C ILE A 110 -9.55 6.98 18.89
N LYS A 111 -8.50 6.31 19.33
CA LYS A 111 -7.49 6.90 20.21
C LYS A 111 -6.46 7.59 19.35
N ARG A 112 -6.40 8.91 19.47
CA ARG A 112 -5.34 9.70 18.85
C ARG A 112 -4.07 9.58 19.66
N ASP A 113 -2.96 9.25 19.00
CA ASP A 113 -1.64 9.50 19.54
C ASP A 113 -1.32 10.98 19.33
N LEU A 114 -1.44 11.76 20.41
CA LEU A 114 -1.04 13.16 20.40
C LEU A 114 0.49 13.20 20.39
N GLU A 115 1.08 13.52 19.23
CA GLU A 115 2.51 13.82 19.13
C GLU A 115 2.87 14.93 20.14
N ILE A 116 3.88 14.65 20.97
CA ILE A 116 4.23 15.48 22.14
C ILE A 116 4.88 16.82 21.72
N ASP A 117 5.32 16.96 20.46
CA ASP A 117 6.24 18.02 20.03
C ASP A 117 5.59 19.22 19.30
N ARG A 118 4.25 19.36 19.34
CA ARG A 118 3.56 20.52 18.74
C ARG A 118 3.38 21.64 19.76
N GLN A 119 3.53 22.89 19.31
CA GLN A 119 3.32 24.11 20.11
C GLN A 119 1.82 24.39 20.31
N GLU A 120 1.12 23.53 21.05
CA GLU A 120 -0.34 23.55 21.17
C GLU A 120 -0.81 23.35 22.62
N VAL A 121 -2.01 23.87 22.94
CA VAL A 121 -2.68 23.60 24.21
C VAL A 121 -3.36 22.24 24.13
N ARG A 122 -2.94 21.30 24.98
CA ARG A 122 -3.46 19.93 25.01
C ARG A 122 -4.67 19.84 25.95
N VAL A 123 -5.81 19.44 25.40
CA VAL A 123 -7.03 19.12 26.17
C VAL A 123 -7.10 17.61 26.36
N LEU A 124 -6.90 17.16 27.60
CA LEU A 124 -6.85 15.75 27.96
C LEU A 124 -7.85 15.45 29.09
N THR A 125 -8.34 14.21 29.12
CA THR A 125 -9.03 13.72 30.32
C THR A 125 -8.02 13.44 31.43
N VAL A 126 -8.45 13.52 32.70
CA VAL A 126 -7.59 13.23 33.85
C VAL A 126 -6.98 11.82 33.75
N HIS A 127 -7.75 10.83 33.31
CA HIS A 127 -7.26 9.47 33.08
C HIS A 127 -6.16 9.42 32.01
N GLY A 128 -6.36 10.13 30.89
CA GLY A 128 -5.37 10.23 29.81
C GLY A 128 -4.10 10.98 30.18
N SER A 129 -4.13 11.78 31.25
CA SER A 129 -2.96 12.52 31.74
C SER A 129 -2.00 11.68 32.60
N LYS A 130 -2.39 10.46 33.01
CA LYS A 130 -1.60 9.64 33.92
C LYS A 130 -0.23 9.31 33.32
N GLY A 131 0.84 9.68 34.03
CA GLY A 131 2.22 9.47 33.57
C GLY A 131 2.78 10.61 32.71
N LEU A 132 1.93 11.55 32.28
CA LEU A 132 2.35 12.78 31.61
C LEU A 132 2.58 13.90 32.63
N GLN A 133 3.29 14.94 32.21
CA GLN A 133 3.55 16.15 32.99
C GLN A 133 3.48 17.37 32.07
N ALA A 134 3.14 18.53 32.66
CA ALA A 134 3.13 19.81 31.97
C ALA A 134 3.54 20.94 32.94
N ASN A 135 4.25 21.94 32.42
CA ASN A 135 4.66 23.13 33.19
C ASN A 135 3.44 23.83 33.81
N ILE A 136 2.36 23.95 33.03
CA ILE A 136 1.11 24.59 33.45
C ILE A 136 -0.06 23.64 33.20
N VAL A 137 -0.92 23.46 34.20
CA VAL A 137 -2.15 22.65 34.11
C VAL A 137 -3.36 23.48 34.49
N PHE A 138 -4.43 23.38 33.69
CA PHE A 138 -5.74 23.99 33.96
C PHE A 138 -6.77 22.89 34.23
N LEU A 139 -7.51 23.02 35.33
CA LEU A 139 -8.69 22.21 35.65
C LEU A 139 -9.94 23.09 35.51
N PRO A 140 -10.61 23.13 34.34
CA PRO A 140 -11.62 24.15 34.05
C PRO A 140 -13.03 23.83 34.59
N ASP A 141 -13.36 22.55 34.83
CA ASP A 141 -14.66 22.11 35.35
C ASP A 141 -14.44 21.28 36.62
N THR A 142 -14.48 21.96 37.76
CA THR A 142 -14.26 21.34 39.08
C THR A 142 -15.44 21.50 40.04
N CYS A 143 -16.56 22.11 39.60
CA CYS A 143 -17.74 22.38 40.43
C CYS A 143 -18.81 21.26 40.39
N SER A 144 -18.60 20.24 39.56
CA SER A 144 -19.52 19.12 39.34
C SER A 144 -19.04 17.83 40.04
N GLU A 145 -20.00 17.02 40.50
CA GLU A 145 -19.75 15.64 40.92
C GLU A 145 -20.04 14.68 39.76
N PRO A 146 -19.40 13.50 39.71
CA PRO A 146 -19.78 12.46 38.76
C PRO A 146 -21.27 12.17 38.87
N ASP A 147 -21.92 11.97 37.73
CA ASP A 147 -23.35 11.69 37.72
C ASP A 147 -23.66 10.47 38.60
N LYS A 148 -24.51 10.67 39.61
CA LYS A 148 -25.05 9.59 40.45
C LYS A 148 -26.00 8.70 39.63
N GLY A 149 -26.33 9.13 38.41
CA GLY A 149 -27.24 8.54 37.43
C GLY A 149 -26.65 7.40 36.61
N LYS A 150 -26.45 6.26 37.26
CA LYS A 150 -26.67 4.88 36.81
C LYS A 150 -25.96 4.00 37.83
N GLU A 151 -26.57 3.87 39.01
CA GLU A 151 -26.20 2.78 39.88
C GLU A 151 -26.31 1.49 39.06
N ASP A 152 -25.23 0.69 39.03
CA ASP A 152 -25.23 -0.59 38.35
C ASP A 152 -26.42 -1.41 38.83
N ARG A 153 -27.32 -1.78 37.91
CA ARG A 153 -28.47 -2.64 38.23
C ARG A 153 -28.02 -4.01 38.75
N ILE A 154 -26.74 -4.34 38.60
CA ILE A 154 -26.11 -5.55 39.10
C ILE A 154 -25.14 -5.18 40.22
N LEU A 155 -25.41 -5.70 41.42
CA LEU A 155 -24.53 -5.60 42.57
C LEU A 155 -23.72 -6.90 42.70
N TRP A 156 -22.39 -6.78 42.68
CA TRP A 156 -21.50 -7.92 42.81
C TRP A 156 -21.28 -8.30 44.28
N SER A 157 -21.90 -9.38 44.73
CA SER A 157 -21.62 -9.99 46.03
C SER A 157 -20.54 -11.07 45.90
N GLN A 158 -19.98 -11.54 47.03
CA GLN A 158 -18.98 -12.63 47.03
C GLN A 158 -19.53 -13.98 46.54
N ARG A 159 -20.86 -14.16 46.53
CA ARG A 159 -21.50 -15.44 46.18
C ARG A 159 -22.18 -15.43 44.81
N ALA A 160 -22.75 -14.30 44.43
CA ALA A 160 -23.48 -14.15 43.17
C ALA A 160 -23.68 -12.67 42.78
N PRO A 161 -23.88 -12.36 41.49
CA PRO A 161 -24.44 -11.08 41.08
C PRO A 161 -25.89 -10.97 41.56
N LEU A 162 -26.24 -9.82 42.14
CA LEU A 162 -27.58 -9.52 42.64
C LEU A 162 -28.22 -8.44 41.76
N TRP A 163 -29.45 -8.68 41.30
CA TRP A 163 -30.21 -7.63 40.62
C TRP A 163 -30.77 -6.64 41.65
N GLN A 164 -30.54 -5.36 41.40
CA GLN A 164 -30.93 -4.28 42.29
C GLN A 164 -32.47 -4.13 42.33
N PRO A 165 -33.12 -4.31 43.49
CA PRO A 165 -34.53 -4.04 43.64
C PRO A 165 -34.80 -2.53 43.69
N VAL A 166 -36.05 -2.12 43.42
CA VAL A 166 -36.50 -0.75 43.70
C VAL A 166 -36.24 -0.38 45.17
N LYS A 167 -35.83 0.87 45.43
CA LYS A 167 -35.31 1.34 46.74
C LYS A 167 -36.19 0.94 47.94
N ARG A 168 -37.51 0.89 47.77
CA ARG A 168 -38.49 0.57 48.82
C ARG A 168 -38.34 -0.86 49.37
N ASP A 169 -37.97 -1.81 48.52
CA ASP A 169 -37.94 -3.25 48.83
C ASP A 169 -36.51 -3.82 48.83
N SER A 170 -35.50 -2.96 48.93
CA SER A 170 -34.09 -3.39 48.87
C SER A 170 -33.68 -4.12 50.16
N PRO A 171 -33.24 -5.40 50.08
CA PRO A 171 -32.64 -6.11 51.21
C PRO A 171 -31.41 -5.38 51.75
N GLU A 172 -31.08 -5.62 53.01
CA GLU A 172 -29.96 -4.99 53.70
C GLU A 172 -28.60 -5.27 53.02
N ILE A 173 -28.41 -6.49 52.50
CA ILE A 173 -27.21 -6.83 51.73
C ILE A 173 -27.03 -5.93 50.50
N CYS A 174 -28.11 -5.61 49.79
CA CYS A 174 -28.07 -4.72 48.63
C CYS A 174 -27.79 -3.26 49.05
N LYS A 175 -28.32 -2.81 50.19
CA LYS A 175 -28.02 -1.48 50.75
C LYS A 175 -26.53 -1.35 51.09
N ASN A 176 -25.98 -2.32 51.80
CA ASN A 176 -24.56 -2.34 52.19
C ASN A 176 -23.62 -2.37 50.97
N LEU A 177 -23.94 -3.15 49.94
CA LEU A 177 -23.15 -3.19 48.70
C LEU A 177 -23.21 -1.86 47.94
N ARG A 178 -24.36 -1.19 47.90
CA ARG A 178 -24.52 0.14 47.30
C ARG A 178 -23.68 1.18 48.03
N ASP A 179 -23.75 1.21 49.36
CA ASP A 179 -22.96 2.14 50.15
C ASP A 179 -21.45 1.91 49.98
N LYS A 180 -21.03 0.64 49.88
CA LYS A 180 -19.64 0.30 49.57
C LYS A 180 -19.21 0.78 48.18
N ASN A 181 -20.03 0.56 47.15
CA ASN A 181 -19.74 1.02 45.79
C ASN A 181 -19.68 2.55 45.72
N ARG A 182 -20.65 3.24 46.35
CA ARG A 182 -20.65 4.71 46.46
C ARG A 182 -19.37 5.23 47.10
N LYS A 183 -18.97 4.69 48.26
CA LYS A 183 -17.70 5.06 48.92
C LYS A 183 -16.49 4.81 48.03
N ARG A 184 -16.48 3.71 47.26
CA ARG A 184 -15.40 3.40 46.31
C ARG A 184 -15.33 4.43 45.18
N THR A 185 -16.47 4.81 44.62
CA THR A 185 -16.56 5.85 43.58
C THR A 185 -16.11 7.20 44.12
N GLU A 186 -16.52 7.58 45.33
CA GLU A 186 -16.07 8.81 46.00
C GLU A 186 -14.55 8.82 46.24
N GLN A 187 -13.98 7.69 46.69
CA GLN A 187 -12.53 7.54 46.86
C GLN A 187 -11.79 7.66 45.53
N GLU A 188 -12.32 7.07 44.46
CA GLU A 188 -11.73 7.15 43.12
C GLU A 188 -11.80 8.58 42.56
N TYR A 189 -12.94 9.26 42.73
CA TYR A 189 -13.08 10.66 42.36
C TYR A 189 -12.04 11.56 43.05
N ARG A 190 -11.73 11.30 44.33
CA ARG A 190 -10.67 12.02 45.05
C ARG A 190 -9.26 11.65 44.56
N ARG A 191 -9.02 10.40 44.18
CA ARG A 191 -7.74 9.98 43.58
C ARG A 191 -7.50 10.65 42.23
N LEU A 192 -8.54 10.82 41.43
CA LEU A 192 -8.46 11.53 40.15
C LEU A 192 -8.06 12.99 40.35
N LEU A 193 -8.58 13.67 41.38
CA LEU A 193 -8.11 15.01 41.74
C LEU A 193 -6.61 15.01 42.06
N TYR A 194 -6.13 14.07 42.88
CA TYR A 194 -4.71 13.95 43.19
C TYR A 194 -3.85 13.73 41.94
N VAL A 195 -4.28 12.86 41.03
CA VAL A 195 -3.60 12.63 39.76
C VAL A 195 -3.53 13.92 38.95
N ALA A 196 -4.66 14.62 38.80
CA ALA A 196 -4.77 15.87 38.05
C ALA A 196 -3.85 16.98 38.59
N MET A 197 -3.88 17.21 39.91
CA MET A 197 -3.06 18.24 40.56
C MET A 197 -1.56 17.95 40.41
N THR A 198 -1.16 16.69 40.55
CA THR A 198 0.25 16.27 40.45
C THR A 198 0.79 16.18 39.01
N ARG A 199 -0.01 16.55 37.99
CA ARG A 199 0.49 16.68 36.61
C ARG A 199 1.22 18.01 36.38
N SER A 200 0.96 19.01 37.22
CA SER A 200 1.56 20.33 37.13
C SER A 200 2.98 20.34 37.69
N CYS A 201 3.91 20.98 36.98
CA CYS A 201 5.26 21.23 37.48
C CYS A 201 5.38 22.62 38.11
N ASP A 202 4.94 23.67 37.42
CA ASP A 202 5.16 25.05 37.83
C ASP A 202 3.88 25.74 38.29
N ARG A 203 2.77 25.53 37.56
CA ARG A 203 1.50 26.22 37.83
C ARG A 203 0.30 25.29 37.69
N LEU A 204 -0.62 25.41 38.64
CA LEU A 204 -1.92 24.76 38.64
C LEU A 204 -3.02 25.83 38.75
N TYR A 205 -3.94 25.82 37.80
CA TYR A 205 -5.14 26.64 37.83
C TYR A 205 -6.36 25.75 38.04
N VAL A 206 -7.15 26.02 39.06
CA VAL A 206 -8.39 25.30 39.38
C VAL A 206 -9.55 26.26 39.21
N CYS A 207 -10.44 25.96 38.26
CA CYS A 207 -11.57 26.79 37.88
C CYS A 207 -12.85 25.95 37.83
N GLY A 208 -13.99 26.63 37.81
CA GLY A 208 -15.29 26.00 37.62
C GLY A 208 -16.36 27.03 37.29
N TYR A 209 -17.52 26.55 36.87
CA TYR A 209 -18.71 27.37 36.64
C TYR A 209 -19.85 26.84 37.50
N GLU A 210 -20.75 27.74 37.90
CA GLU A 210 -21.97 27.37 38.61
C GLU A 210 -23.16 27.39 37.64
N THR A 211 -24.02 26.39 37.76
CA THR A 211 -25.32 26.40 37.08
C THR A 211 -26.37 27.04 37.98
N THR A 212 -27.62 27.15 37.51
CA THR A 212 -28.75 27.57 38.36
C THR A 212 -28.96 26.70 39.61
N ARG A 213 -28.37 25.50 39.66
CA ARG A 213 -28.42 24.59 40.81
C ARG A 213 -27.27 24.80 41.81
N GLY A 214 -26.34 25.72 41.53
CA GLY A 214 -25.12 25.94 42.31
C GLY A 214 -24.07 24.84 42.12
N ARG A 215 -22.94 24.96 42.84
CA ARG A 215 -21.87 23.96 42.90
C ARG A 215 -22.18 22.83 43.88
N SER A 216 -21.70 21.62 43.60
CA SER A 216 -21.88 20.49 44.52
C SER A 216 -21.00 20.64 45.77
N GLU A 217 -21.49 20.23 46.93
CA GLU A 217 -20.77 20.40 48.20
C GLU A 217 -19.42 19.68 48.20
N ASN A 218 -19.36 18.45 47.66
CA ASN A 218 -18.14 17.64 47.62
C ASN A 218 -17.39 17.70 46.29
N CYS A 219 -17.61 18.74 45.47
CA CYS A 219 -16.89 18.92 44.23
C CYS A 219 -15.40 19.20 44.47
N TRP A 220 -14.56 18.96 43.46
CA TRP A 220 -13.12 19.24 43.53
C TRP A 220 -12.80 20.68 43.88
N TYR A 221 -13.57 21.66 43.39
CA TYR A 221 -13.35 23.07 43.70
C TYR A 221 -13.40 23.32 45.21
N ASN A 222 -14.45 22.85 45.88
CA ASN A 222 -14.61 23.05 47.32
C ASN A 222 -13.54 22.32 48.14
N LEU A 223 -13.11 21.14 47.70
CA LEU A 223 -12.03 20.42 48.36
C LEU A 223 -10.71 21.19 48.32
N VAL A 224 -10.41 21.87 47.20
CA VAL A 224 -9.22 22.71 47.04
C VAL A 224 -9.38 24.02 47.81
N ASP A 225 -10.54 24.67 47.73
CA ASP A 225 -10.84 25.92 48.43
C ASP A 225 -10.73 25.78 49.96
N GLN A 226 -11.28 24.70 50.52
CA GLN A 226 -11.11 24.37 51.95
C GLN A 226 -9.65 24.14 52.33
N ALA A 227 -8.83 23.58 51.44
CA ALA A 227 -7.41 23.41 51.69
C ALA A 227 -6.65 24.74 51.68
N PHE A 228 -7.10 25.72 50.89
CA PHE A 228 -6.50 27.05 50.83
C PHE A 228 -6.65 27.84 52.14
N ASP A 229 -7.71 27.56 52.91
CA ASP A 229 -7.89 28.11 54.26
C ASP A 229 -6.83 27.64 55.25
N LEU A 230 -6.30 26.43 55.07
CA LEU A 230 -5.29 25.85 55.96
C LEU A 230 -3.88 26.40 55.71
N VAL A 231 -3.63 26.93 54.52
CA VAL A 231 -2.30 27.35 54.04
C VAL A 231 -2.20 28.86 53.80
N GLN A 232 -3.20 29.63 54.28
CA GLN A 232 -3.22 31.10 54.23
C GLN A 232 -3.03 31.66 52.82
N ALA A 233 -3.80 31.15 51.85
CA ALA A 233 -3.78 31.67 50.49
C ALA A 233 -4.19 33.15 50.42
N GLU A 234 -3.57 33.91 49.51
CA GLU A 234 -3.87 35.33 49.29
C GLU A 234 -5.02 35.51 48.31
N ASP A 235 -5.87 36.51 48.54
CA ASP A 235 -6.84 36.96 47.56
C ASP A 235 -6.16 37.82 46.50
N VAL A 236 -6.36 37.46 45.22
CA VAL A 236 -5.77 38.13 44.07
C VAL A 236 -6.85 38.51 43.06
N PRO A 237 -6.80 39.74 42.51
CA PRO A 237 -7.70 40.12 41.43
C PRO A 237 -7.37 39.34 40.16
N ILE A 238 -8.40 38.76 39.54
CA ILE A 238 -8.28 38.10 38.23
C ILE A 238 -9.01 38.96 37.21
N ALA A 239 -8.29 39.45 36.20
CA ALA A 239 -8.86 40.31 35.17
C ALA A 239 -10.02 39.60 34.45
N GLY A 240 -11.22 40.20 34.49
CA GLY A 240 -12.42 39.66 33.86
C GLY A 240 -13.26 38.71 34.72
N PHE A 241 -12.88 38.47 35.99
CA PHE A 241 -13.63 37.63 36.93
C PHE A 241 -13.88 38.38 38.25
N GLU A 242 -15.14 38.43 38.68
CA GLU A 242 -15.53 38.77 40.06
C GLU A 242 -16.25 37.56 40.67
N PRO A 243 -15.91 37.12 41.90
CA PRO A 243 -14.98 37.72 42.87
C PRO A 243 -13.48 37.41 42.60
N THR A 244 -12.60 37.97 43.43
CA THR A 244 -11.14 37.71 43.45
C THR A 244 -10.85 36.22 43.56
N GLY A 245 -9.83 35.75 42.85
CA GLY A 245 -9.33 34.38 42.99
C GLY A 245 -8.41 34.24 44.19
N ARG A 246 -8.12 33.00 44.61
CA ARG A 246 -7.14 32.73 45.67
C ARG A 246 -5.86 32.16 45.09
N ARG A 247 -4.71 32.53 45.65
CA ARG A 247 -3.40 32.12 45.15
C ARG A 247 -2.45 31.74 46.28
N ILE A 248 -1.71 30.66 46.03
CA ILE A 248 -0.51 30.30 46.77
C ILE A 248 0.64 30.40 45.78
N SER A 249 1.70 31.09 46.15
CA SER A 249 2.92 31.21 45.33
C SER A 249 4.15 31.00 46.20
N THR A 250 5.14 30.31 45.63
CA THR A 250 6.48 30.19 46.21
C THR A 250 7.45 31.06 45.43
N GLU A 251 8.55 31.44 46.06
CA GLU A 251 9.64 32.11 45.34
C GLU A 251 10.18 31.19 44.23
N GLN A 252 10.51 31.79 43.10
CA GLN A 252 11.11 31.08 41.98
C GLN A 252 12.56 30.73 42.32
N THR A 253 12.87 29.43 42.36
CA THR A 253 14.19 28.91 42.78
C THR A 253 15.10 28.52 41.62
N ALA A 254 14.59 28.53 40.39
CA ALA A 254 15.33 28.19 39.17
C ALA A 254 14.96 29.14 38.02
N GLU A 255 15.89 29.37 37.10
CA GLU A 255 15.59 30.07 35.86
C GLU A 255 14.57 29.29 35.03
N THR A 256 13.66 30.00 34.37
CA THR A 256 12.72 29.38 33.44
C THR A 256 13.48 28.77 32.28
N GLU A 257 13.22 27.49 31.99
CA GLU A 257 13.68 26.88 30.74
C GLU A 257 13.02 27.63 29.57
N ASP A 258 13.73 28.61 29.02
CA ASP A 258 13.51 29.08 27.66
C ASP A 258 13.86 27.90 26.75
N LYS A 259 12.93 26.96 26.61
CA LYS A 259 12.78 26.33 25.30
C LYS A 259 12.51 27.50 24.39
N GLN A 260 13.56 28.02 23.74
CA GLN A 260 13.46 28.99 22.66
C GLN A 260 12.18 28.60 21.95
N ALA A 261 11.16 29.44 22.05
CA ALA A 261 9.88 29.19 21.39
C ALA A 261 10.28 29.03 19.94
N GLY A 262 10.46 27.77 19.50
CA GLY A 262 11.16 27.46 18.27
C GLY A 262 10.37 28.22 17.26
N GLN A 263 10.97 29.30 16.72
CA GLN A 263 10.24 30.41 16.11
C GLN A 263 9.18 29.76 15.28
N GLY A 264 7.91 29.84 15.73
CA GLY A 264 6.85 29.03 15.16
C GLY A 264 6.90 29.36 13.69
N HIS A 265 7.48 28.46 12.89
CA HIS A 265 7.75 28.75 11.51
C HIS A 265 6.35 28.86 10.97
N THR A 266 5.88 30.09 10.83
CA THR A 266 4.70 30.38 10.06
C THR A 266 5.15 29.94 8.69
N LEU A 267 4.86 28.68 8.36
CA LEU A 267 5.11 28.14 7.04
C LEU A 267 4.25 29.02 6.16
N ILE A 268 4.86 30.07 5.61
CA ILE A 268 4.30 30.81 4.51
C ILE A 268 4.26 29.75 3.43
N ALA A 269 3.07 29.19 3.21
CA ALA A 269 2.82 28.21 2.17
C ALA A 269 3.10 28.93 0.85
N ALA A 270 4.37 28.85 0.40
CA ALA A 270 4.71 29.23 -0.94
C ALA A 270 3.82 28.39 -1.86
N PRO A 271 3.18 29.00 -2.87
CA PRO A 271 2.41 28.22 -3.83
C PRO A 271 3.34 27.13 -4.38
N PRO A 272 2.84 25.89 -4.52
CA PRO A 272 3.65 24.83 -5.10
C PRO A 272 4.12 25.28 -6.50
N PRO A 273 5.33 24.90 -6.91
CA PRO A 273 5.86 25.28 -8.21
C PRO A 273 4.96 24.76 -9.33
N ASP A 274 4.91 25.46 -10.47
CA ASP A 274 3.98 25.18 -11.57
C ASP A 274 4.00 23.71 -12.04
N TRP A 275 5.17 23.06 -11.98
CA TRP A 275 5.33 21.66 -12.34
C TRP A 275 4.53 20.70 -11.45
N ALA A 276 4.18 21.08 -10.22
CA ALA A 276 3.39 20.25 -9.30
C ALA A 276 1.92 20.10 -9.74
N HIS A 277 1.48 20.90 -10.72
CA HIS A 277 0.14 20.85 -11.29
C HIS A 277 0.11 20.26 -12.71
N LEU A 278 1.28 20.02 -13.30
CA LEU A 278 1.38 19.41 -14.62
C LEU A 278 1.30 17.90 -14.48
N ALA A 279 0.47 17.26 -15.31
CA ALA A 279 0.53 15.82 -15.46
C ALA A 279 1.96 15.44 -15.88
N PRO A 280 2.57 14.40 -15.29
CA PRO A 280 3.87 13.94 -15.75
C PRO A 280 3.78 13.59 -17.24
N PRO A 281 4.86 13.81 -18.01
CA PRO A 281 4.90 13.36 -19.40
C PRO A 281 4.63 11.84 -19.43
N PRO A 282 3.98 11.33 -20.49
CA PRO A 282 3.77 9.89 -20.63
C PRO A 282 5.13 9.19 -20.54
N GLU A 283 5.15 8.04 -19.88
CA GLU A 283 6.35 7.21 -19.85
C GLU A 283 6.85 6.97 -21.28
N PRO A 284 8.15 7.16 -21.55
CA PRO A 284 8.69 6.96 -22.88
C PRO A 284 8.49 5.51 -23.31
N ASP A 285 7.82 5.32 -24.44
CA ASP A 285 7.67 4.03 -25.10
C ASP A 285 8.91 3.77 -25.98
N PRO A 286 9.62 2.62 -25.85
CA PRO A 286 9.21 1.42 -25.12
C PRO A 286 9.63 1.37 -23.64
N ALA A 287 8.66 1.12 -22.77
CA ALA A 287 8.87 0.82 -21.34
C ALA A 287 9.47 -0.58 -21.10
N GLN A 288 9.60 -1.41 -22.13
CA GLN A 288 10.25 -2.71 -22.08
C GLN A 288 11.25 -2.85 -23.24
N PRO A 289 12.50 -3.28 -22.97
CA PRO A 289 13.40 -3.66 -24.05
C PRO A 289 12.72 -4.67 -24.97
N LEU A 290 12.84 -4.50 -26.29
CA LEU A 290 12.45 -5.56 -27.21
C LEU A 290 13.28 -6.79 -26.88
N THR A 291 12.61 -7.91 -26.61
CA THR A 291 13.23 -9.22 -26.41
C THR A 291 13.03 -10.02 -27.70
N PRO A 292 14.00 -10.05 -28.64
CA PRO A 292 13.82 -10.63 -29.97
C PRO A 292 13.52 -12.14 -29.92
N SER A 293 13.96 -12.80 -28.85
CA SER A 293 13.73 -14.22 -28.58
C SER A 293 12.31 -14.55 -28.07
N ARG A 294 11.42 -13.56 -27.93
CA ARG A 294 9.97 -13.78 -27.81
C ARG A 294 9.32 -13.47 -29.15
N PRO A 295 8.79 -14.47 -29.88
CA PRO A 295 8.13 -14.23 -31.16
C PRO A 295 6.88 -13.36 -30.94
N THR A 296 6.79 -12.26 -31.68
CA THR A 296 5.60 -11.39 -31.75
C THR A 296 4.54 -11.90 -32.72
N GLU A 297 4.86 -12.91 -33.53
CA GLU A 297 3.96 -13.59 -34.47
C GLU A 297 3.98 -15.10 -34.22
N ASP A 298 2.82 -15.76 -34.32
CA ASP A 298 2.69 -17.21 -34.17
C ASP A 298 3.56 -17.94 -35.21
N GLU A 299 4.43 -18.85 -34.76
CA GLU A 299 5.22 -19.70 -35.65
C GLU A 299 4.29 -20.51 -36.58
N PRO A 300 4.53 -20.55 -37.90
CA PRO A 300 3.70 -21.35 -38.79
C PRO A 300 3.88 -22.83 -38.46
N THR A 301 2.80 -23.47 -38.01
CA THR A 301 2.74 -24.89 -37.68
C THR A 301 2.92 -25.74 -38.94
N VAL A 302 4.15 -26.20 -39.19
CA VAL A 302 4.42 -27.21 -40.24
C VAL A 302 4.08 -28.61 -39.69
N ARG A 303 2.77 -28.87 -39.49
CA ARG A 303 2.05 -30.15 -39.69
C ARG A 303 0.61 -30.03 -39.16
N SER A 304 -0.33 -30.47 -40.00
CA SER A 304 -1.79 -30.34 -39.84
C SER A 304 -2.34 -30.85 -38.49
N PRO A 305 -3.37 -30.21 -37.88
CA PRO A 305 -3.86 -30.44 -36.51
C PRO A 305 -4.60 -31.77 -36.24
N LEU A 306 -4.48 -32.77 -37.12
CA LEU A 306 -5.23 -34.02 -37.02
C LEU A 306 -4.46 -35.16 -36.33
N ALA A 307 -3.42 -34.86 -35.56
CA ALA A 307 -2.72 -35.84 -34.73
C ALA A 307 -2.24 -35.23 -33.38
N GLY A 308 -3.14 -35.22 -32.39
CA GLY A 308 -2.85 -35.33 -30.95
C GLY A 308 -2.28 -34.11 -30.20
N ASP A 309 -2.61 -34.07 -28.90
CA ASP A 309 -2.23 -33.16 -27.79
C ASP A 309 -0.71 -32.80 -27.62
N ASP A 310 0.00 -32.42 -28.68
CA ASP A 310 1.49 -32.43 -28.70
C ASP A 310 2.17 -31.03 -28.61
N ASP A 311 1.41 -29.93 -28.59
CA ASP A 311 2.02 -28.57 -28.59
C ASP A 311 2.86 -28.31 -27.32
N GLY A 312 2.35 -28.70 -26.14
CA GLY A 312 3.07 -28.49 -24.87
C GLY A 312 4.34 -29.33 -24.73
N GLU A 313 4.40 -30.50 -25.35
CA GLU A 313 5.55 -31.41 -25.26
C GLU A 313 6.69 -30.99 -26.20
N ARG A 314 6.39 -30.38 -27.36
CA ARG A 314 7.40 -29.85 -28.29
C ARG A 314 8.17 -28.67 -27.72
N PHE A 315 7.50 -27.70 -27.10
CA PHE A 315 8.17 -26.56 -26.46
C PHE A 315 9.02 -26.99 -25.25
N LYS A 316 8.53 -27.94 -24.44
CA LYS A 316 9.31 -28.53 -23.34
C LYS A 316 10.54 -29.26 -23.86
N ARG A 317 10.39 -30.06 -24.92
CA ARG A 317 11.50 -30.77 -25.57
C ARG A 317 12.60 -29.83 -26.04
N GLY A 318 12.26 -28.79 -26.80
CA GLY A 318 13.23 -27.80 -27.30
C GLY A 318 14.01 -27.14 -26.17
N THR A 319 13.31 -26.75 -25.10
CA THR A 319 13.92 -26.17 -23.90
C THR A 319 14.94 -27.11 -23.25
N LEU A 320 14.63 -28.42 -23.15
CA LEU A 320 15.54 -29.41 -22.57
C LEU A 320 16.77 -29.64 -23.43
N ILE A 321 16.62 -29.67 -24.76
CA ILE A 321 17.75 -29.81 -25.69
C ILE A 321 18.68 -28.60 -25.59
N HIS A 322 18.16 -27.37 -25.57
CA HIS A 322 18.99 -26.18 -25.41
C HIS A 322 19.78 -26.22 -24.09
N ARG A 323 19.12 -26.59 -22.98
CA ARG A 323 19.80 -26.73 -21.67
C ARG A 323 20.88 -27.81 -21.65
N LEU A 324 20.67 -28.91 -22.36
CA LEU A 324 21.69 -29.95 -22.48
C LEU A 324 22.85 -29.48 -23.38
N LEU A 325 22.59 -28.83 -24.51
CA LEU A 325 23.62 -28.28 -25.40
C LEU A 325 24.41 -27.10 -24.78
N GLU A 326 23.82 -26.41 -23.80
CA GLU A 326 24.50 -25.42 -22.97
C GLU A 326 25.51 -26.07 -22.02
N SER A 327 25.09 -27.11 -21.29
CA SER A 327 25.82 -27.63 -20.13
C SER A 327 26.71 -28.85 -20.41
N LEU A 328 26.32 -29.75 -21.32
CA LEU A 328 27.08 -30.97 -21.62
C LEU A 328 28.47 -30.75 -22.20
N PRO A 329 28.77 -29.69 -22.97
CA PRO A 329 30.14 -29.41 -23.41
C PRO A 329 31.16 -29.30 -22.27
N LEU A 330 30.73 -28.84 -21.09
CA LEU A 330 31.55 -28.72 -19.88
C LEU A 330 31.78 -30.05 -19.16
N VAL A 331 31.02 -31.09 -19.52
CA VAL A 331 31.14 -32.44 -18.94
C VAL A 331 32.16 -33.24 -19.76
N PRO A 332 33.10 -33.97 -19.10
CA PRO A 332 34.03 -34.86 -19.79
C PRO A 332 33.29 -35.87 -20.69
N PRO A 333 33.76 -36.14 -21.93
CA PRO A 333 33.06 -36.99 -22.90
C PRO A 333 32.58 -38.33 -22.34
N GLU A 334 33.39 -39.00 -21.52
CA GLU A 334 33.09 -40.27 -20.88
C GLU A 334 31.88 -40.23 -19.94
N ASN A 335 31.52 -39.06 -19.43
CA ASN A 335 30.43 -38.86 -18.47
C ASN A 335 29.17 -38.24 -19.08
N ARG A 336 29.22 -37.77 -20.34
CA ARG A 336 28.11 -37.05 -20.98
C ARG A 336 26.84 -37.89 -21.09
N LEU A 337 26.96 -39.16 -21.46
CA LEU A 337 25.80 -40.06 -21.57
C LEU A 337 25.09 -40.23 -20.21
N ILE A 338 25.87 -40.50 -19.16
CA ILE A 338 25.35 -40.71 -17.79
C ILE A 338 24.71 -39.41 -17.28
N ALA A 339 25.36 -38.26 -17.48
CA ALA A 339 24.84 -36.96 -17.07
C ALA A 339 23.53 -36.60 -17.79
N THR A 340 23.45 -36.88 -19.10
CA THR A 340 22.25 -36.64 -19.92
C THR A 340 21.08 -37.48 -19.42
N GLN A 341 21.30 -38.77 -19.20
CA GLN A 341 20.27 -39.68 -18.68
C GLN A 341 19.80 -39.27 -17.28
N ALA A 342 20.74 -38.91 -16.39
CA ALA A 342 20.41 -38.47 -15.04
C ALA A 342 19.63 -37.14 -15.00
N PHE A 343 19.90 -36.22 -15.93
CA PHE A 343 19.15 -34.98 -16.07
C PHE A 343 17.72 -35.24 -16.58
N LEU A 344 17.58 -36.01 -17.66
CA LEU A 344 16.28 -36.28 -18.27
C LEU A 344 15.36 -37.15 -17.41
N ALA A 345 15.92 -37.98 -16.53
CA ALA A 345 15.17 -38.83 -15.60
C ALA A 345 14.56 -38.07 -14.40
N ARG A 346 14.81 -36.75 -14.24
CA ARG A 346 14.28 -35.98 -13.11
C ARG A 346 12.75 -35.88 -13.19
N PRO A 347 12.00 -36.16 -12.11
CA PRO A 347 10.53 -36.16 -12.12
C PRO A 347 9.89 -34.84 -12.55
N VAL A 348 10.58 -33.72 -12.35
CA VAL A 348 10.13 -32.37 -12.73
C VAL A 348 9.88 -32.22 -14.24
N HIS A 349 10.52 -33.04 -15.08
CA HIS A 349 10.37 -32.97 -16.53
C HIS A 349 9.17 -33.76 -17.05
N GLY A 350 8.60 -34.69 -16.26
CA GLY A 350 7.41 -35.46 -16.64
C GLY A 350 7.57 -36.34 -17.89
N LEU A 351 8.79 -36.67 -18.30
CA LEU A 351 9.07 -37.39 -19.54
C LEU A 351 8.91 -38.91 -19.43
N SER A 352 8.34 -39.54 -20.46
CA SER A 352 8.36 -41.00 -20.64
C SER A 352 9.78 -41.50 -20.94
N SER A 353 10.06 -42.78 -20.66
CA SER A 353 11.37 -43.39 -20.96
C SER A 353 11.74 -43.33 -22.45
N GLY A 354 10.74 -43.41 -23.34
CA GLY A 354 10.92 -43.23 -24.78
C GLY A 354 11.39 -41.82 -25.14
N HIS A 355 10.72 -40.78 -24.63
CA HIS A 355 11.10 -39.39 -24.88
C HIS A 355 12.47 -39.03 -24.29
N GLN A 356 12.81 -39.59 -23.12
CA GLN A 356 14.16 -39.43 -22.54
C GLN A 356 15.24 -39.98 -23.48
N ALA A 357 15.03 -41.17 -24.04
CA ALA A 357 15.98 -41.78 -24.98
C ALA A 357 16.08 -40.98 -26.30
N GLU A 358 14.96 -40.48 -26.83
CA GLU A 358 14.95 -39.67 -28.04
C GLU A 358 15.70 -38.34 -27.87
N ILE A 359 15.46 -37.62 -26.77
CA ILE A 359 16.14 -36.35 -26.47
C ILE A 359 17.64 -36.59 -26.24
N ALA A 360 17.99 -37.65 -25.51
CA ALA A 360 19.38 -38.02 -25.27
C ALA A 360 20.12 -38.33 -26.58
N ASN A 361 19.53 -39.16 -27.45
CA ASN A 361 20.14 -39.54 -28.72
C ASN A 361 20.32 -38.33 -29.65
N GLU A 362 19.32 -37.44 -29.76
CA GLU A 362 19.45 -36.24 -30.58
C GLU A 362 20.53 -35.29 -30.06
N THR A 363 20.53 -35.03 -28.76
CA THR A 363 21.50 -34.11 -28.14
C THR A 363 22.93 -34.64 -28.29
N LEU A 364 23.15 -35.93 -28.03
CA LEU A 364 24.46 -36.54 -28.16
C LEU A 364 24.91 -36.63 -29.62
N ALA A 365 23.99 -36.89 -30.56
CA ALA A 365 24.30 -36.86 -31.98
C ALA A 365 24.79 -35.48 -32.44
N VAL A 366 24.22 -34.39 -31.91
CA VAL A 366 24.69 -33.01 -32.18
C VAL A 366 26.08 -32.76 -31.56
N LEU A 367 26.32 -33.23 -30.34
CA LEU A 367 27.61 -33.04 -29.65
C LEU A 367 28.75 -33.85 -30.26
N ASP A 368 28.44 -35.03 -30.78
CA ASP A 368 29.41 -35.96 -31.37
C ASP A 368 29.60 -35.73 -32.89
N ASP A 369 28.79 -34.86 -33.51
CA ASP A 369 28.92 -34.50 -34.91
C ASP A 369 30.21 -33.67 -35.16
N PRO A 370 31.11 -34.13 -36.06
CA PRO A 370 32.36 -33.42 -36.34
C PRO A 370 32.17 -31.98 -36.86
N GLY A 371 31.05 -31.70 -37.54
CA GLY A 371 30.72 -30.37 -38.04
C GLY A 371 30.32 -29.39 -36.93
N PHE A 372 29.85 -29.89 -35.79
CA PHE A 372 29.50 -29.09 -34.62
C PHE A 372 30.64 -28.95 -33.60
N ALA A 373 31.68 -29.79 -33.70
CA ALA A 373 32.83 -29.77 -32.79
C ALA A 373 33.44 -28.38 -32.55
N PRO A 374 33.62 -27.50 -33.56
CA PRO A 374 34.13 -26.14 -33.34
C PRO A 374 33.25 -25.28 -32.41
N LEU A 375 31.94 -25.55 -32.39
CA LEU A 375 30.99 -24.81 -31.54
C LEU A 375 31.14 -25.16 -30.07
N PHE A 376 31.79 -26.26 -29.71
CA PHE A 376 31.93 -26.68 -28.31
C PHE A 376 33.36 -26.51 -27.78
N GLY A 377 34.19 -25.76 -28.50
CA GLY A 377 35.56 -25.42 -28.12
C GLY A 377 35.68 -24.31 -27.06
N PRO A 378 36.92 -24.01 -26.61
CA PRO A 378 37.18 -23.03 -25.54
C PRO A 378 36.82 -21.58 -25.91
N ASP A 379 36.81 -21.24 -27.20
CA ASP A 379 36.48 -19.91 -27.71
C ASP A 379 34.96 -19.69 -27.91
N SER A 380 34.15 -20.67 -27.48
CA SER A 380 32.70 -20.67 -27.60
C SER A 380 32.02 -20.48 -26.25
N GLN A 381 31.10 -19.53 -26.18
CA GLN A 381 30.33 -19.20 -24.99
C GLN A 381 28.85 -19.55 -25.20
N ALA A 382 28.23 -20.19 -24.23
CA ALA A 382 26.80 -20.50 -24.24
C ALA A 382 25.99 -19.44 -23.48
N GLU A 383 24.71 -19.26 -23.85
CA GLU A 383 23.77 -18.31 -23.22
C GLU A 383 24.30 -16.88 -23.04
N VAL A 384 24.93 -16.31 -24.07
CA VAL A 384 25.48 -14.95 -24.01
C VAL A 384 24.37 -13.91 -24.02
N SER A 385 24.27 -13.12 -22.96
CA SER A 385 23.33 -12.01 -22.87
C SER A 385 23.93 -10.74 -23.48
N ILE A 386 23.19 -10.11 -24.38
CA ILE A 386 23.58 -8.86 -25.04
C ILE A 386 22.47 -7.83 -24.90
N SER A 387 22.86 -6.59 -24.66
CA SER A 387 21.95 -5.46 -24.60
C SER A 387 22.54 -4.28 -25.34
N GLY A 388 21.72 -3.58 -26.11
CA GLY A 388 22.17 -2.42 -26.86
C GLY A 388 21.01 -1.70 -27.51
N ARG A 389 21.34 -0.71 -28.33
CA ARG A 389 20.37 0.15 -28.99
C ARG A 389 20.36 -0.12 -30.48
N ILE A 390 19.18 -0.36 -31.04
CA ILE A 390 18.94 -0.39 -32.49
C ILE A 390 17.96 0.74 -32.80
N GLY A 391 18.43 1.76 -33.53
CA GLY A 391 17.66 3.00 -33.75
C GLY A 391 17.38 3.72 -32.43
N GLN A 392 16.11 3.97 -32.10
CA GLN A 392 15.69 4.55 -30.82
C GLN A 392 15.31 3.50 -29.76
N ARG A 393 15.36 2.20 -30.10
CA ARG A 393 14.85 1.13 -29.22
C ARG A 393 15.99 0.45 -28.46
N ILE A 394 15.77 0.21 -27.17
CA ILE A 394 16.63 -0.66 -26.36
C ILE A 394 16.22 -2.11 -26.63
N VAL A 395 17.20 -2.95 -26.91
CA VAL A 395 17.01 -4.37 -27.18
C VAL A 395 17.83 -5.15 -26.16
N SER A 396 17.21 -6.17 -25.56
CA SER A 396 17.87 -7.13 -24.68
C SER A 396 17.65 -8.52 -25.27
N ALA A 397 18.74 -9.23 -25.54
CA ALA A 397 18.71 -10.51 -26.22
C ALA A 397 19.62 -11.52 -25.54
N ARG A 398 19.34 -12.80 -25.76
CA ARG A 398 20.17 -13.90 -25.29
C ARG A 398 20.45 -14.83 -26.46
N ILE A 399 21.72 -14.96 -26.79
CA ILE A 399 22.22 -15.81 -27.87
C ILE A 399 22.49 -17.19 -27.28
N ASP A 400 21.99 -18.25 -27.93
CA ASP A 400 22.22 -19.62 -27.46
C ASP A 400 23.71 -19.96 -27.41
N ARG A 401 24.46 -19.60 -28.45
CA ARG A 401 25.91 -19.78 -28.49
C ARG A 401 26.65 -18.76 -29.36
N LEU A 402 27.81 -18.32 -28.88
CA LEU A 402 28.65 -17.32 -29.52
C LEU A 402 30.10 -17.83 -29.61
N LEU A 403 30.61 -17.98 -30.82
CA LEU A 403 32.01 -18.35 -31.07
C LEU A 403 32.80 -17.10 -31.46
N ILE A 404 33.88 -16.79 -30.72
CA ILE A 404 34.71 -15.61 -30.96
C ILE A 404 36.09 -16.07 -31.41
N ALA A 405 36.38 -15.94 -32.71
CA ALA A 405 37.71 -16.18 -33.27
C ALA A 405 38.43 -14.84 -33.56
N GLU A 406 39.71 -14.90 -33.96
CA GLU A 406 40.58 -13.71 -34.10
C GLU A 406 40.04 -12.59 -34.99
N LYS A 407 39.22 -12.89 -36.00
CA LYS A 407 38.65 -11.91 -36.95
C LYS A 407 37.16 -12.13 -37.25
N THR A 408 36.54 -13.13 -36.63
CA THR A 408 35.17 -13.54 -36.94
C THR A 408 34.42 -13.87 -35.66
N VAL A 409 33.19 -13.41 -35.55
CA VAL A 409 32.28 -13.76 -34.47
C VAL A 409 31.09 -14.50 -35.08
N THR A 410 30.88 -15.75 -34.68
CA THR A 410 29.78 -16.58 -35.21
C THR A 410 28.68 -16.70 -34.16
N ILE A 411 27.50 -16.19 -34.51
CA ILE A 411 26.26 -16.36 -33.76
C ILE A 411 25.66 -17.70 -34.15
N VAL A 412 25.33 -18.53 -33.16
CA VAL A 412 24.60 -19.79 -33.35
C VAL A 412 23.33 -19.78 -32.52
N ASP A 413 22.21 -20.06 -33.17
CA ASP A 413 20.89 -20.23 -32.54
C ASP A 413 20.38 -21.65 -32.85
N TYR A 414 20.00 -22.40 -31.81
CA TYR A 414 19.58 -23.78 -31.95
C TYR A 414 18.09 -23.85 -32.31
N LYS A 415 17.74 -24.70 -33.28
CA LYS A 415 16.36 -24.90 -33.70
C LYS A 415 16.01 -26.38 -33.74
N THR A 416 14.88 -26.72 -33.12
CA THR A 416 14.43 -28.11 -32.95
C THR A 416 13.23 -28.47 -33.85
N ASN A 417 13.00 -27.70 -34.92
CA ASN A 417 11.84 -27.86 -35.81
C ASN A 417 11.93 -29.17 -36.60
N ARG A 418 10.78 -29.81 -36.83
CA ARG A 418 10.66 -31.07 -37.58
C ARG A 418 9.59 -31.00 -38.67
N PRO A 419 9.93 -31.20 -39.95
CA PRO A 419 11.28 -31.34 -40.49
C PRO A 419 12.04 -30.00 -40.47
N ALA A 420 13.36 -30.06 -40.32
CA ALA A 420 14.21 -28.89 -40.51
C ALA A 420 14.16 -28.38 -41.97
N PRO A 421 14.07 -27.06 -42.20
CA PRO A 421 14.16 -26.48 -43.55
C PRO A 421 15.44 -26.92 -44.26
N MET A 422 15.33 -27.27 -45.55
CA MET A 422 16.50 -27.69 -46.33
C MET A 422 17.20 -26.52 -47.03
N ASP A 423 16.48 -25.42 -47.24
CA ASP A 423 16.95 -24.21 -47.90
C ASP A 423 16.75 -23.00 -46.97
N VAL A 424 17.68 -22.05 -47.04
CA VAL A 424 17.62 -20.78 -46.31
C VAL A 424 16.35 -20.00 -46.68
N ALA A 425 15.89 -20.09 -47.94
CA ALA A 425 14.66 -19.44 -48.40
C ALA A 425 13.38 -19.93 -47.69
N GLN A 426 13.44 -21.08 -46.99
CA GLN A 426 12.33 -21.67 -46.25
C GLN A 426 12.39 -21.36 -44.74
N VAL A 427 13.38 -20.59 -44.30
CA VAL A 427 13.52 -20.17 -42.89
C VAL A 427 12.42 -19.16 -42.55
N SER A 428 11.82 -19.31 -41.37
CA SER A 428 10.80 -18.39 -40.87
C SER A 428 11.34 -16.94 -40.79
N PRO A 429 10.58 -15.93 -41.26
CA PRO A 429 10.96 -14.53 -41.12
C PRO A 429 11.28 -14.13 -39.67
N ALA A 430 10.64 -14.74 -38.68
CA ALA A 430 10.91 -14.49 -37.27
C ALA A 430 12.37 -14.81 -36.88
N TYR A 431 12.91 -15.92 -37.38
CA TYR A 431 14.31 -16.30 -37.12
C TYR A 431 15.29 -15.39 -37.86
N LEU A 432 14.94 -14.93 -39.07
CA LEU A 432 15.75 -13.97 -39.82
C LEU A 432 15.82 -12.61 -39.09
N ILE A 433 14.69 -12.10 -38.59
CA ILE A 433 14.64 -10.86 -37.79
C ILE A 433 15.47 -11.02 -36.51
N GLN A 434 15.32 -12.14 -35.80
CA GLN A 434 16.08 -12.43 -34.58
C GLN A 434 17.60 -12.41 -34.85
N MET A 435 18.05 -13.12 -35.88
CA MET A 435 19.48 -13.17 -36.24
C MET A 435 20.00 -11.83 -36.77
N ALA A 436 19.20 -11.07 -37.51
CA ALA A 436 19.55 -9.72 -37.95
C ALA A 436 19.78 -8.77 -36.76
N VAL A 437 18.91 -8.83 -35.75
CA VAL A 437 19.05 -8.06 -34.50
C VAL A 437 20.32 -8.46 -33.75
N TYR A 438 20.61 -9.76 -33.61
CA TYR A 438 21.81 -10.25 -32.94
C TYR A 438 23.07 -9.76 -33.65
N ARG A 439 23.10 -9.85 -34.98
CA ARG A 439 24.20 -9.36 -35.83
C ARG A 439 24.43 -7.86 -35.65
N ALA A 440 23.36 -7.07 -35.67
CA ALA A 440 23.46 -5.61 -35.52
C ALA A 440 23.96 -5.19 -34.13
N LEU A 441 23.58 -5.90 -33.07
CA LEU A 441 24.06 -5.64 -31.72
C LEU A 441 25.54 -6.03 -31.56
N LEU A 442 25.94 -7.20 -32.06
CA LEU A 442 27.33 -7.65 -31.96
C LEU A 442 28.28 -6.85 -32.85
N ALA A 443 27.82 -6.34 -34.01
CA ALA A 443 28.62 -5.44 -34.84
C ALA A 443 29.00 -4.13 -34.11
N GLN A 444 28.20 -3.69 -33.13
CA GLN A 444 28.55 -2.54 -32.28
C GLN A 444 29.61 -2.89 -31.23
N ILE A 445 29.64 -4.16 -30.77
CA ILE A 445 30.58 -4.65 -29.75
C ILE A 445 31.92 -5.04 -30.39
N TYR A 446 31.89 -5.63 -31.59
CA TYR A 446 33.05 -6.14 -32.33
C TYR A 446 33.16 -5.47 -33.71
N PRO A 447 33.51 -4.16 -33.78
CA PRO A 447 33.51 -3.40 -35.04
C PRO A 447 34.51 -3.91 -36.08
N ASP A 448 35.60 -4.54 -35.63
CA ASP A 448 36.67 -5.04 -36.49
C ASP A 448 36.52 -6.54 -36.87
N HIS A 449 35.39 -7.18 -36.52
CA HIS A 449 35.15 -8.61 -36.80
C HIS A 449 34.04 -8.79 -37.83
N ALA A 450 34.17 -9.79 -38.70
CA ALA A 450 33.05 -10.25 -39.50
C ALA A 450 32.06 -11.03 -38.61
N ILE A 451 30.78 -10.68 -38.67
CA ILE A 451 29.73 -11.33 -37.88
C ILE A 451 28.98 -12.33 -38.75
N ASP A 452 29.20 -13.62 -38.50
CA ASP A 452 28.52 -14.72 -39.19
C ASP A 452 27.31 -15.19 -38.38
N CYS A 453 26.23 -15.57 -39.07
CA CYS A 453 24.99 -16.03 -38.45
C CYS A 453 24.67 -17.44 -38.93
N VAL A 454 24.47 -18.36 -37.99
CA VAL A 454 24.21 -19.77 -38.28
C VAL A 454 23.01 -20.26 -37.49
N LEU A 455 22.08 -20.92 -38.17
CA LEU A 455 21.04 -21.71 -37.51
C LEU A 455 21.52 -23.16 -37.39
N ALA A 456 21.47 -23.69 -36.18
CA ALA A 456 21.89 -25.05 -35.87
C ALA A 456 20.64 -25.93 -35.67
N TRP A 457 20.31 -26.73 -36.68
CA TRP A 457 19.17 -27.65 -36.64
C TRP A 457 19.55 -28.93 -35.90
N THR A 458 18.80 -29.29 -34.87
CA THR A 458 19.07 -30.48 -34.05
C THR A 458 18.45 -31.75 -34.64
N ASP A 459 17.39 -31.64 -35.44
CA ASP A 459 16.78 -32.75 -36.18
C ASP A 459 17.57 -33.02 -37.47
N GLY A 460 18.47 -34.01 -37.41
CA GLY A 460 19.47 -34.25 -38.47
C GLY A 460 20.54 -33.16 -38.43
N PRO A 461 21.58 -33.30 -37.58
CA PRO A 461 22.49 -32.22 -37.20
C PRO A 461 23.01 -31.48 -38.43
N ARG A 462 22.55 -30.24 -38.61
CA ARG A 462 22.90 -29.41 -39.76
C ARG A 462 23.12 -27.98 -39.34
N LEU A 463 24.25 -27.42 -39.77
CA LEU A 463 24.52 -26.00 -39.70
C LEU A 463 24.07 -25.33 -40.99
N MET A 464 23.26 -24.28 -40.85
CA MET A 464 22.77 -23.47 -41.96
C MET A 464 23.29 -22.05 -41.80
N ALA A 465 24.25 -21.66 -42.62
CA ALA A 465 24.77 -20.29 -42.65
C ALA A 465 23.74 -19.36 -43.32
N LEU A 466 23.48 -18.22 -42.69
CA LEU A 466 22.58 -17.19 -43.19
C LEU A 466 23.37 -16.09 -43.91
N PRO A 467 23.10 -15.82 -45.20
CA PRO A 467 23.74 -14.73 -45.93
C PRO A 467 23.45 -13.35 -45.29
N GLY A 468 24.47 -12.51 -45.19
CA GLY A 468 24.36 -11.20 -44.53
C GLY A 468 23.41 -10.23 -45.24
N ASP A 469 23.38 -10.26 -46.57
CA ASP A 469 22.47 -9.47 -47.42
C ASP A 469 20.99 -9.83 -47.18
N MET A 470 20.70 -11.09 -46.90
CA MET A 470 19.37 -11.53 -46.51
C MET A 470 18.98 -10.95 -45.15
N LEU A 471 19.88 -10.98 -44.16
CA LEU A 471 19.61 -10.45 -42.81
C LEU A 471 19.44 -8.93 -42.79
N ASP A 472 20.17 -8.20 -43.65
CA ASP A 472 20.05 -6.74 -43.76
C ASP A 472 18.63 -6.29 -44.13
N ASN A 473 17.92 -7.09 -44.94
CA ASN A 473 16.52 -6.82 -45.32
C ASN A 473 15.50 -7.07 -44.20
N HIS A 474 15.91 -7.76 -43.13
CA HIS A 474 15.06 -8.14 -41.99
C HIS A 474 15.40 -7.39 -40.70
N LEU A 475 16.38 -6.48 -40.73
CA LEU A 475 16.66 -5.62 -39.59
C LEU A 475 15.47 -4.65 -39.39
N PRO A 476 14.89 -4.54 -38.18
CA PRO A 476 13.80 -3.61 -37.94
C PRO A 476 14.28 -2.19 -38.26
N ALA A 477 13.63 -1.54 -39.23
CA ALA A 477 13.98 -0.17 -39.62
C ALA A 477 13.92 0.76 -38.39
N PRO A 478 14.85 1.71 -38.26
CA PRO A 478 14.70 2.76 -37.26
C PRO A 478 13.42 3.54 -37.57
N PRO A 479 12.55 3.78 -36.57
CA PRO A 479 11.44 4.72 -36.75
C PRO A 479 11.94 6.14 -37.03
#